data_AF-A0A2E5DQW3-F1
#
_entry.id   AF-A0A2E5DQW3-F1
#
_cell.length_a   1.000
_cell.length_b   1.000
_cell.length_c   1.000
_cell.angle_alpha   90.00
_cell.angle_beta   90.00
_cell.angle_gamma   90.00
#
_symmetry.space_group_name_H-M   'P 1'
#
loop_
_entity.id
_entity.type
_entity.pdbx_description
1 polymer ?
#
loop_
_entity_poly.entity_id
_entity_poly.type
_entity_poly.pdbx_seq_one_letter_code
_entity_poly.pdbx_strand_id
1 'polypeptide(L)'
;MKNINTISHKNINKSNLYFTRKEFSKILNYYSLGVAKGNWRDYSINFTKYEAYFHFYKNTSEKPSISIIKNKSKKNNFRVYYGFREPLFSNKLENLFSYINRKNIRLIKR
;
A
#
# COMPACT_ATOMS: atom_id res chain seq x y z
N MET A 1 -3.58 -48.43 27.99
CA MET A 1 -2.47 -47.80 27.24
C MET A 1 -3.00 -46.55 26.53
N LYS A 2 -2.16 -45.52 26.38
CA LYS A 2 -2.50 -44.08 26.38
C LYS A 2 -3.47 -43.61 25.28
N ASN A 3 -4.54 -42.91 25.68
CA ASN A 3 -5.35 -42.04 24.82
C ASN A 3 -4.53 -40.79 24.45
N ILE A 4 -4.24 -40.63 23.17
CA ILE A 4 -3.57 -39.43 22.66
C ILE A 4 -4.65 -38.48 22.16
N ASN A 5 -5.25 -37.74 23.09
CA ASN A 5 -5.96 -36.51 22.77
C ASN A 5 -4.93 -35.59 22.12
N THR A 6 -4.86 -35.58 20.79
CA THR A 6 -4.04 -34.62 20.05
C THR A 6 -4.59 -33.25 20.36
N ILE A 7 -3.84 -32.54 21.19
CA ILE A 7 -4.04 -31.17 21.63
C ILE A 7 -4.52 -30.35 20.44
N SER A 8 -5.79 -29.94 20.52
CA SER A 8 -6.36 -28.91 19.67
C SER A 8 -5.38 -27.75 19.64
N HIS A 9 -4.72 -27.52 18.49
CA HIS A 9 -3.93 -26.33 18.22
C HIS A 9 -4.88 -25.11 18.10
N LYS A 10 -5.70 -24.86 19.11
CA LYS A 10 -6.21 -23.53 19.38
C LYS A 10 -5.01 -22.72 19.87
N ASN A 11 -4.33 -22.01 18.98
CA ASN A 11 -3.82 -20.66 19.27
C ASN A 11 -3.13 -19.94 18.07
N ILE A 12 -3.77 -18.81 17.70
CA ILE A 12 -3.18 -17.55 17.18
C ILE A 12 -2.86 -17.46 15.68
N ASN A 13 -3.88 -17.53 14.83
CA ASN A 13 -3.82 -16.89 13.51
C ASN A 13 -3.92 -15.36 13.65
N LYS A 14 -2.84 -14.70 14.09
CA LYS A 14 -2.64 -13.26 13.83
C LYS A 14 -2.27 -13.11 12.35
N SER A 15 -3.22 -13.34 11.44
CA SER A 15 -2.98 -13.18 10.01
C SER A 15 -2.61 -11.72 9.71
N ASN A 16 -1.50 -11.54 8.99
CA ASN A 16 -1.10 -10.24 8.46
C ASN A 16 -2.19 -9.68 7.55
N LEU A 17 -2.31 -8.36 7.52
CA LEU A 17 -3.19 -7.69 6.57
C LEU A 17 -2.49 -7.61 5.23
N TYR A 18 -3.16 -8.09 4.18
CA TYR A 18 -2.68 -8.03 2.80
C TYR A 18 -3.62 -7.19 1.92
N PHE A 19 -3.08 -6.73 0.79
CA PHE A 19 -3.91 -6.27 -0.32
C PHE A 19 -4.61 -7.47 -0.96
N THR A 20 -5.89 -7.31 -1.34
CA THR A 20 -6.56 -8.32 -2.16
C THR A 20 -5.94 -8.34 -3.56
N ARG A 21 -6.11 -9.43 -4.32
CA ARG A 21 -5.62 -9.52 -5.70
C ARG A 21 -6.07 -8.34 -6.56
N LYS A 22 -7.33 -7.91 -6.40
CA LYS A 22 -7.90 -6.75 -7.13
C LYS A 22 -7.24 -5.43 -6.73
N GLU A 23 -7.02 -5.21 -5.44
CA GLU A 23 -6.34 -4.01 -4.94
C GLU A 23 -4.89 -3.95 -5.42
N PHE A 24 -4.17 -5.07 -5.29
CA PHE A 24 -2.78 -5.17 -5.70
C PHE A 24 -2.60 -4.91 -7.19
N SER A 25 -3.46 -5.51 -8.02
CA SER A 25 -3.45 -5.29 -9.48
C SER A 25 -3.66 -3.82 -9.84
N LYS A 26 -4.57 -3.11 -9.15
CA LYS A 26 -4.79 -1.67 -9.36
C LYS A 26 -3.56 -0.85 -9.01
N ILE A 27 -2.91 -1.17 -7.89
CA ILE A 27 -1.69 -0.48 -7.44
C ILE A 27 -0.55 -0.70 -8.45
N LEU A 28 -0.34 -1.95 -8.91
CA LEU A 28 0.68 -2.27 -9.92
C LEU A 28 0.41 -1.63 -11.28
N ASN A 29 -0.84 -1.60 -11.73
CA ASN A 29 -1.19 -0.92 -12.98
C ASN A 29 -0.87 0.57 -12.90
N TYR A 30 -1.19 1.20 -11.77
CA TYR A 30 -0.87 2.61 -11.54
C TYR A 30 0.65 2.85 -11.47
N TYR A 31 1.39 2.00 -10.77
CA TYR A 31 2.86 2.01 -10.73
C TYR A 31 3.45 1.94 -12.14
N SER A 32 3.02 0.98 -12.95
CA SER A 32 3.52 0.73 -14.30
C SER A 32 3.35 1.95 -15.21
N LEU A 33 2.22 2.65 -15.12
CA LEU A 33 2.01 3.91 -15.83
C LEU A 33 2.97 5.03 -15.39
N GLY A 34 3.36 5.04 -14.12
CA GLY A 34 4.36 5.98 -13.62
C GLY A 34 5.78 5.63 -14.04
N VAL A 35 6.12 4.34 -14.11
CA VAL A 35 7.40 3.86 -14.66
C VAL A 35 7.55 4.28 -16.12
N ALA A 36 6.51 4.07 -16.94
CA ALA A 36 6.49 4.50 -18.33
C ALA A 36 6.70 6.02 -18.51
N LYS A 37 6.33 6.81 -17.50
CA LYS A 37 6.53 8.27 -17.46
C LYS A 37 7.85 8.69 -16.79
N GLY A 38 8.67 7.75 -16.33
CA GLY A 38 9.92 8.02 -15.62
C GLY A 38 9.74 8.54 -14.18
N ASN A 39 8.54 8.44 -13.60
CA ASN A 39 8.26 8.92 -12.25
C ASN A 39 8.88 8.02 -11.17
N TRP A 40 8.88 6.71 -11.40
CA TRP A 40 9.33 5.69 -10.44
C TRP A 40 10.16 4.63 -11.14
N ARG A 41 11.02 3.96 -10.37
CA ARG A 41 11.93 2.90 -10.85
C ARG A 41 11.91 1.66 -9.99
N ASP A 42 11.43 1.77 -8.76
CA ASP A 42 11.43 0.69 -7.79
C ASP A 42 10.21 0.77 -6.87
N TYR A 43 9.89 -0.33 -6.21
CA TYR A 43 8.81 -0.42 -5.23
C TYR A 43 9.18 -1.40 -4.11
N SER A 44 8.54 -1.25 -2.96
CA SER A 44 8.62 -2.22 -1.88
C SER A 44 7.25 -2.47 -1.28
N ILE A 45 7.06 -3.68 -0.75
CA ILE A 45 5.79 -4.13 -0.21
C ILE A 45 6.05 -4.75 1.16
N ASN A 46 5.38 -4.23 2.18
CA ASN A 46 5.52 -4.69 3.56
C ASN A 46 4.14 -4.97 4.16
N PHE A 47 4.07 -5.94 5.06
CA PHE A 47 2.81 -6.33 5.71
C PHE A 47 3.01 -6.48 7.21
N THR A 48 2.01 -6.04 7.96
CA THR A 48 1.91 -6.21 9.41
C THR A 48 0.52 -6.74 9.75
N LYS A 49 0.28 -7.04 11.02
CA LYS A 49 -1.04 -7.43 11.51
C LYS A 49 -2.13 -6.39 11.23
N TYR A 50 -1.77 -5.10 11.16
CA TYR A 50 -2.74 -4.00 11.11
C TYR A 50 -2.70 -3.21 9.80
N GLU A 51 -1.57 -3.24 9.10
CA GLU A 51 -1.32 -2.42 7.92
C GLU A 51 -0.59 -3.20 6.81
N ALA A 52 -0.96 -2.88 5.57
CA ALA A 52 -0.22 -3.28 4.37
C ALA A 52 0.30 -2.03 3.67
N TYR A 53 1.54 -2.05 3.22
CA TYR A 53 2.23 -0.92 2.61
C TYR A 53 2.65 -1.26 1.19
N PHE A 54 2.49 -0.29 0.29
CA PHE A 54 3.10 -0.30 -1.03
C PHE A 54 3.82 1.04 -1.22
N HIS A 55 5.14 0.99 -1.30
CA HIS A 55 6.00 2.15 -1.43
C HIS A 55 6.48 2.29 -2.86
N PHE A 56 6.47 3.51 -3.38
CA PHE A 56 6.95 3.85 -4.73
C PHE A 56 8.22 4.68 -4.59
N TYR A 57 9.27 4.29 -5.29
CA TYR A 57 10.56 4.95 -5.23
C TYR A 57 10.97 5.50 -6.59
N LYS A 58 11.51 6.73 -6.59
CA LYS A 58 12.19 7.28 -7.77
C LYS A 58 13.54 6.60 -7.98
N ASN A 59 14.29 6.37 -6.90
CA ASN A 59 15.55 5.63 -6.86
C ASN A 59 15.59 4.72 -5.61
N THR A 60 16.30 3.59 -5.67
CA THR A 60 16.35 2.56 -4.61
C THR A 60 16.87 3.06 -3.26
N SER A 61 17.78 4.05 -3.24
CA SER A 61 18.37 4.59 -1.99
C SER A 61 17.65 5.80 -1.41
N GLU A 62 16.51 6.21 -1.99
CA GLU A 62 15.75 7.37 -1.56
C GLU A 62 14.58 6.99 -0.64
N LYS A 63 14.07 7.98 0.11
CA LYS A 63 12.77 7.86 0.78
C LYS A 63 11.67 7.64 -0.27
N PRO A 64 10.62 6.86 0.06
CA PRO A 64 9.55 6.62 -0.89
C PRO A 64 8.86 7.93 -1.27
N SER A 65 8.73 8.18 -2.58
CA SER A 65 8.04 9.35 -3.10
C SER A 65 6.54 9.29 -2.78
N ILE A 66 5.99 8.06 -2.78
CA ILE A 66 4.59 7.77 -2.47
C ILE A 66 4.51 6.51 -1.62
N SER A 67 3.58 6.50 -0.67
CA SER A 67 3.25 5.28 0.09
C SER A 67 1.75 5.10 0.16
N ILE A 68 1.24 4.01 -0.42
CA ILE A 68 -0.17 3.60 -0.29
C ILE A 68 -0.26 2.59 0.85
N ILE A 69 -1.17 2.85 1.80
CA ILE A 69 -1.30 2.06 3.01
C ILE A 69 -2.74 1.61 3.17
N LYS A 70 -2.95 0.31 3.38
CA LYS A 70 -4.23 -0.28 3.79
C LYS A 70 -4.22 -0.52 5.29
N ASN A 71 -5.30 -0.20 5.99
CA ASN A 71 -5.47 -0.40 7.43
C ASN A 71 -6.69 -1.30 7.70
N LYS A 72 -6.54 -2.24 8.65
CA LYS A 72 -7.54 -3.28 8.95
C LYS A 72 -8.85 -2.75 9.54
N SER A 73 -8.83 -1.62 10.23
CA SER A 73 -9.90 -1.23 11.17
C SER A 73 -10.57 0.11 10.87
N LYS A 74 -10.45 0.65 9.65
CA LYS A 74 -11.02 1.98 9.29
C LYS A 74 -12.02 1.90 8.14
N LYS A 75 -13.10 2.68 8.22
CA LYS A 75 -14.12 2.87 7.15
C LYS A 75 -13.49 3.44 5.86
N ASN A 76 -12.51 4.34 6.02
CA ASN A 76 -11.56 4.74 4.99
C ASN A 76 -10.27 3.95 5.19
N ASN A 77 -10.25 2.73 4.67
CA ASN A 77 -9.19 1.76 4.92
C ASN A 77 -7.90 2.06 4.16
N PHE A 78 -7.90 2.96 3.17
CA PHE A 78 -6.69 3.37 2.46
C PHE A 78 -6.24 4.78 2.84
N ARG A 79 -4.93 4.98 2.91
CA ARG A 79 -4.31 6.31 2.93
C ARG A 79 -3.12 6.38 1.99
N VAL A 80 -2.79 7.59 1.54
CA VAL A 80 -1.59 7.84 0.75
C VAL A 80 -0.76 8.99 1.31
N TYR A 81 0.53 8.75 1.47
CA TYR A 81 1.53 9.79 1.66
C TYR A 81 2.16 10.15 0.31
N TYR A 82 2.36 11.45 0.08
CA TYR A 82 3.05 11.98 -1.10
C TYR A 82 4.05 13.04 -0.62
N GLY A 83 5.34 12.68 -0.58
CA GLY A 83 6.37 13.49 0.08
C GLY A 83 6.04 13.80 1.54
N PHE A 84 6.31 15.04 1.99
CA PHE A 84 6.10 15.51 3.36
C PHE A 84 4.70 16.09 3.63
N ARG A 85 3.69 15.69 2.85
CA ARG A 85 2.33 16.25 2.97
C ARG A 85 1.44 15.41 3.87
N GLU A 86 0.40 16.05 4.38
CA GLU A 86 -0.71 15.38 5.07
C GLU A 86 -1.28 14.23 4.21
N PRO A 87 -1.53 13.06 4.81
CA PRO A 87 -2.04 11.92 4.07
C PRO A 87 -3.49 12.13 3.65
N LEU A 88 -3.81 11.72 2.44
CA LEU A 88 -5.21 11.62 2.01
C LEU A 88 -5.76 10.25 2.40
N PHE A 89 -6.94 10.23 3.01
CA PHE A 89 -7.68 9.01 3.34
C PHE A 89 -8.80 8.73 2.34
N SER A 90 -9.02 7.47 2.00
CA SER A 90 -10.18 7.05 1.21
C SER A 90 -10.50 5.57 1.43
N ASN A 91 -11.68 5.16 0.99
CA ASN A 91 -12.07 3.76 0.87
C ASN A 91 -11.85 3.20 -0.56
N LYS A 92 -11.47 4.05 -1.52
CA LYS A 92 -11.26 3.71 -2.93
C LYS A 92 -9.87 4.14 -3.39
N LEU A 93 -9.09 3.21 -3.95
CA LEU A 93 -7.74 3.48 -4.46
C LEU A 93 -7.74 4.53 -5.58
N GLU A 94 -8.81 4.60 -6.37
CA GLU A 94 -8.97 5.55 -7.48
C GLU A 94 -8.91 7.01 -7.02
N ASN A 95 -9.41 7.29 -5.81
CA ASN A 95 -9.35 8.63 -5.22
C ASN A 95 -7.91 8.99 -4.82
N LEU A 96 -7.14 8.02 -4.32
CA LEU A 96 -5.72 8.18 -3.99
C LEU A 96 -4.93 8.46 -5.27
N PHE A 97 -5.16 7.70 -6.34
CA PHE A 97 -4.52 7.92 -7.65
C PHE A 97 -4.84 9.29 -8.24
N SER A 98 -6.11 9.70 -8.19
CA SER A 98 -6.55 11.02 -8.66
C SER A 98 -5.88 12.15 -7.89
N TYR A 99 -5.71 11.99 -6.57
CA TYR A 99 -5.00 12.94 -5.73
C TYR A 99 -3.52 13.07 -6.13
N ILE A 100 -2.81 11.94 -6.28
CA ILE A 100 -1.41 11.92 -6.72
C ILE A 100 -1.26 12.63 -8.08
N ASN A 101 -2.11 12.28 -9.06
CA ASN A 101 -2.06 12.87 -10.41
C ASN A 101 -2.22 14.40 -10.38
N ARG A 102 -3.19 14.91 -9.61
CA ARG A 102 -3.39 16.36 -9.44
C ARG A 102 -2.17 17.05 -8.82
N LYS A 103 -1.45 16.37 -7.92
CA LYS A 103 -0.25 16.94 -7.30
C LYS A 103 0.97 16.92 -8.24
N ASN A 104 1.12 15.88 -9.07
CA ASN A 104 2.18 15.81 -10.08
C ASN A 104 2.07 16.93 -11.13
N ILE A 105 0.86 17.23 -11.60
CA ILE A 105 0.63 18.30 -12.60
C ILE A 105 1.09 19.68 -12.08
N ARG A 106 0.96 19.95 -10.78
CA ARG A 106 1.38 21.22 -10.18
C ARG A 106 2.89 21.41 -10.11
N LEU A 107 3.69 20.35 -10.24
CA LEU A 107 5.14 20.42 -10.14
C LEU A 107 5.83 20.70 -11.50
N ILE A 108 5.13 20.50 -12.62
CA ILE A 108 5.68 20.71 -13.97
C ILE A 108 5.47 22.16 -14.46
N LYS A 109 4.62 22.94 -13.80
CA LYS A 109 4.25 24.32 -14.19
C LYS A 109 5.17 25.41 -13.60
N ARG A 110 6.47 25.19 -13.48
CA ARG A 110 7.39 26.19 -12.92
C ARG A 110 8.53 26.52 -13.87
#